data_AF-A0A5B9EBJ3-F1
#
_entry.id   AF-A0A5B9EBJ3-F1
#
_cell.length_a   1.000
_cell.length_b   1.000
_cell.length_c   1.000
_cell.angle_alpha   90.00
_cell.angle_beta   90.00
_cell.angle_gamma   90.00
#
_symmetry.space_group_name_H-M   'P 1'
#
loop_
_entity.id
_entity.type
_entity.pdbx_description
1 polymer ?
#
loop_
_entity_poly.entity_id
_entity_poly.type
_entity_poly.pdbx_seq_one_letter_code
_entity_poly.pdbx_strand_id
1 'polypeptide(L)'
;MADYIYLLENRLSANQKDALEKIKAVVRERGMTLFLVGGAVRDLTAGTSVRDLDVAVQGNALKLKKDIQKAGGTFSGEYEPTQSLFFDFPGSVRVEISSTLGVTYPKPAKPVYKPANILEDLRRRDFTANAMALSLNEGSWGLLMDPLNGVADIENRELRLVSNYGFIEDPSRLVRAARLSSRLGWQLEERTRARYETAKEEDYIANLPAWYRGYELEEIAYEEDGLRVLRHLENEGWMKALMPAWGPKVVNATALDDLRDKVGVLQLQGIFPDASAIAFPLLTAKLTPKDVATLKHGFPRQAFVEAIDGMEAQGKALATEFTGKSAAAPSAAWKLLHAAKPEAVLQMVFAVKSGSVQNKFKAFTAEWPQARLKIPYALMLEMRITPDLPGYDELVEKLFFELMDGKLSTVEEMKAYLEPYSPPAPPPPVNLRRPRAAKKESKRAKKAAPIVEEVADELIASGDAGIEIGDEDLIDAEAALEPVKAAPAKKAAPAEVKAAEHAPAKKAAAAPAPPKKPAAAPAAPAKKAAPAPPVKAAAKKPAPLPAKKAPAKPEVRKPAPAPAKKAAVPAKKTAPVKHAAGAKKPAPPAKKTVPAKKPVAHKPAKPAAKPAKKAAAKKAPAKKR
;
A
#
# COMPACT_ATOMS: atom_id res chain seq x y z
N MET A 1 -15.48 14.63 -8.54
CA MET A 1 -15.46 13.30 -7.88
C MET A 1 -14.26 12.56 -8.41
N ALA A 2 -13.57 11.78 -7.57
CA ALA A 2 -12.56 10.85 -8.06
C ALA A 2 -13.26 9.67 -8.75
N ASP A 3 -12.74 9.23 -9.89
CA ASP A 3 -13.13 7.96 -10.49
C ASP A 3 -12.32 6.84 -9.84
N TYR A 4 -12.95 6.10 -8.94
CA TYR A 4 -12.30 5.02 -8.21
C TYR A 4 -12.06 3.76 -9.06
N ILE A 5 -12.71 3.63 -10.23
CA ILE A 5 -12.38 2.59 -11.21
C ILE A 5 -11.01 2.94 -11.80
N TYR A 6 -10.83 4.17 -12.27
CA TYR A 6 -9.54 4.67 -12.76
C TYR A 6 -8.42 4.56 -11.70
N LEU A 7 -8.71 4.80 -10.41
CA LEU A 7 -7.73 4.63 -9.34
C LEU A 7 -7.31 3.16 -9.14
N LEU A 8 -8.25 2.21 -9.14
CA LEU A 8 -7.96 0.77 -9.08
C LEU A 8 -7.15 0.31 -10.30
N GLU A 9 -7.47 0.83 -11.48
CA GLU A 9 -6.82 0.50 -12.74
C GLU A 9 -5.42 1.10 -12.90
N ASN A 10 -5.10 2.23 -12.25
CA ASN A 10 -3.86 2.97 -12.52
C ASN A 10 -2.93 3.17 -11.30
N ARG A 11 -3.39 2.95 -10.06
CA ARG A 11 -2.54 3.06 -8.85
C ARG A 11 -2.15 1.73 -8.19
N LEU A 12 -2.72 0.60 -8.63
CA LEU A 12 -2.27 -0.74 -8.23
C LEU A 12 -1.19 -1.28 -9.19
N SER A 13 -0.16 -1.93 -8.64
CA SER A 13 0.85 -2.63 -9.44
C SER A 13 0.25 -3.84 -10.16
N ALA A 14 0.92 -4.36 -11.20
CA ALA A 14 0.48 -5.54 -11.93
C ALA A 14 0.27 -6.75 -10.99
N ASN A 15 1.20 -6.97 -10.05
CA ASN A 15 1.11 -8.04 -9.06
C ASN A 15 -0.03 -7.82 -8.06
N GLN A 16 -0.33 -6.57 -7.70
CA GLN A 16 -1.47 -6.24 -6.84
C GLN A 16 -2.81 -6.50 -7.54
N LYS A 17 -2.91 -6.20 -8.84
CA LYS A 17 -4.09 -6.52 -9.65
C LYS A 17 -4.30 -8.03 -9.77
N ASP A 18 -3.26 -8.78 -10.15
CA ASP A 18 -3.27 -10.24 -10.23
C ASP A 18 -3.72 -10.91 -8.91
N ALA A 19 -3.14 -10.48 -7.78
CA ALA A 19 -3.56 -10.95 -6.46
C ALA A 19 -5.04 -10.63 -6.18
N LEU A 20 -5.49 -9.41 -6.50
CA LEU A 20 -6.87 -8.98 -6.27
C LEU A 20 -7.87 -9.72 -7.16
N GLU A 21 -7.52 -10.01 -8.41
CA GLU A 21 -8.33 -10.81 -9.35
C GLU A 21 -8.44 -12.27 -8.90
N LYS A 22 -7.34 -12.87 -8.43
CA LYS A 22 -7.32 -14.21 -7.81
C LYS A 22 -8.22 -14.29 -6.58
N ILE A 23 -8.16 -13.30 -5.70
CA ILE A 23 -9.04 -13.21 -4.52
C ILE A 23 -10.51 -13.03 -4.97
N LYS A 24 -10.78 -12.13 -5.91
CA LYS A 24 -12.12 -11.88 -6.49
C LYS A 24 -12.73 -13.15 -7.08
N ALA A 25 -11.98 -13.93 -7.84
CA ALA A 25 -12.43 -15.20 -8.41
C ALA A 25 -12.84 -16.20 -7.31
N VAL A 26 -11.97 -16.45 -6.32
CA VAL A 26 -12.22 -17.37 -5.21
C VAL A 26 -13.40 -16.92 -4.34
N VAL A 27 -13.54 -15.62 -4.07
CA VAL A 27 -14.64 -15.07 -3.26
C VAL A 27 -15.98 -15.14 -4.01
N ARG A 28 -15.97 -14.92 -5.33
CA ARG A 28 -17.14 -15.10 -6.23
C ARG A 28 -17.59 -16.55 -6.29
N GLU A 29 -16.67 -17.51 -6.41
CA GLU A 29 -16.99 -18.96 -6.38
C GLU A 29 -17.61 -19.39 -5.04
N ARG A 30 -17.27 -18.71 -3.94
CA ARG A 30 -17.89 -18.92 -2.63
C ARG A 30 -19.21 -18.16 -2.41
N GLY A 31 -19.67 -17.40 -3.40
CA GLY A 31 -20.92 -16.63 -3.31
C GLY A 31 -20.90 -15.52 -2.24
N MET A 32 -19.72 -15.00 -1.93
CA MET A 32 -19.53 -13.94 -0.93
C MET A 32 -19.20 -12.60 -1.60
N THR A 33 -19.47 -11.50 -0.89
CA THR A 33 -19.26 -10.12 -1.39
C THR A 33 -17.85 -9.64 -1.05
N LEU A 34 -17.11 -9.04 -1.98
CA LEU A 34 -15.74 -8.55 -1.78
C LEU A 34 -15.64 -7.02 -1.76
N PHE A 35 -14.81 -6.48 -0.87
CA PHE A 35 -14.48 -5.07 -0.76
C PHE A 35 -12.97 -4.87 -0.53
N LEU A 36 -12.36 -3.88 -1.18
CA LEU A 36 -11.10 -3.28 -0.73
C LEU A 36 -11.44 -2.31 0.42
N VAL A 37 -10.63 -2.25 1.47
CA VAL A 37 -10.91 -1.45 2.68
C VAL A 37 -9.65 -0.78 3.23
N GLY A 38 -9.76 -0.09 4.37
CA GLY A 38 -8.60 0.15 5.24
C GLY A 38 -7.50 1.03 4.65
N GLY A 39 -6.25 0.62 4.88
CA GLY A 39 -5.06 1.32 4.42
C GLY A 39 -4.98 1.44 2.90
N ALA A 40 -5.38 0.39 2.17
CA ALA A 40 -5.36 0.36 0.72
C ALA A 40 -6.25 1.45 0.11
N VAL A 41 -7.49 1.61 0.60
CA VAL A 41 -8.43 2.64 0.09
C VAL A 41 -7.94 4.05 0.47
N ARG A 42 -7.38 4.23 1.67
CA ARG A 42 -6.74 5.49 2.08
C ARG A 42 -5.62 5.88 1.12
N ASP A 43 -4.67 4.97 0.87
CA ASP A 43 -3.47 5.25 0.08
C ASP A 43 -3.82 5.50 -1.40
N LEU A 44 -4.73 4.68 -1.97
CA LEU A 44 -5.31 4.91 -3.30
C LEU A 44 -5.92 6.31 -3.44
N THR A 45 -6.63 6.79 -2.42
CA THR A 45 -7.30 8.10 -2.42
C THR A 45 -6.27 9.23 -2.26
N ALA A 46 -5.37 9.11 -1.29
CA ALA A 46 -4.31 10.08 -1.00
C ALA A 46 -3.28 10.24 -2.14
N GLY A 47 -3.16 9.25 -3.04
CA GLY A 47 -2.16 9.23 -4.11
C GLY A 47 -0.78 8.76 -3.66
N THR A 48 -0.71 8.05 -2.54
CA THR A 48 0.47 7.32 -2.10
C THR A 48 0.46 5.90 -2.67
N SER A 49 1.64 5.27 -2.78
CA SER A 49 1.75 3.86 -3.20
C SER A 49 1.01 2.96 -2.21
N VAL A 50 0.17 2.05 -2.72
CA VAL A 50 -0.48 1.01 -1.91
C VAL A 50 0.57 0.00 -1.48
N ARG A 51 0.70 -0.24 -0.16
CA ARG A 51 1.76 -1.08 0.43
C ARG A 51 1.27 -2.49 0.78
N ASP A 52 -0.01 -2.60 1.10
CA ASP A 52 -0.71 -3.81 1.54
C ASP A 52 -2.15 -3.77 1.03
N LEU A 53 -2.72 -4.94 0.70
CA LEU A 53 -4.09 -5.08 0.24
C LEU A 53 -5.01 -5.54 1.38
N ASP A 54 -5.53 -4.56 2.10
CA ASP A 54 -6.64 -4.72 3.04
C ASP A 54 -7.93 -5.06 2.28
N VAL A 55 -8.45 -6.29 2.41
CA VAL A 55 -9.77 -6.67 1.88
C VAL A 55 -10.71 -7.20 2.96
N ALA A 56 -12.00 -6.93 2.78
CA ALA A 56 -13.07 -7.45 3.63
C ALA A 56 -14.05 -8.28 2.79
N VAL A 57 -14.47 -9.44 3.32
CA VAL A 57 -15.50 -10.29 2.72
C VAL A 57 -16.76 -10.33 3.57
N GLN A 58 -17.93 -10.17 2.94
CA GLN A 58 -19.21 -10.33 3.61
C GLN A 58 -19.56 -11.81 3.69
N GLY A 59 -19.10 -12.44 4.78
CA GLY A 59 -19.18 -13.86 5.04
C GLY A 59 -18.18 -14.27 6.11
N ASN A 60 -17.52 -15.43 5.94
CA ASN A 60 -16.46 -15.90 6.85
C ASN A 60 -15.19 -16.17 6.03
N ALA A 61 -14.17 -15.34 6.22
CA ALA A 61 -12.93 -15.37 5.45
C ALA A 61 -12.11 -16.64 5.71
N LEU A 62 -12.15 -17.21 6.91
CA LEU A 62 -11.40 -18.42 7.28
C LEU A 62 -11.69 -19.61 6.34
N LYS A 63 -12.91 -19.68 5.79
CA LYS A 63 -13.31 -20.67 4.78
C LYS A 63 -12.56 -20.54 3.44
N LEU A 64 -12.02 -19.36 3.12
CA LEU A 64 -11.27 -19.08 1.89
C LEU A 64 -9.84 -19.64 1.93
N LYS A 65 -9.29 -19.91 3.13
CA LYS A 65 -7.87 -20.21 3.36
C LYS A 65 -7.28 -21.21 2.34
N LYS A 66 -7.93 -22.37 2.18
CA LYS A 66 -7.46 -23.44 1.28
C LYS A 66 -7.62 -23.14 -0.21
N ASP A 67 -8.46 -22.18 -0.58
CA ASP A 67 -8.74 -21.85 -1.98
C ASP A 67 -7.83 -20.70 -2.44
N ILE A 68 -7.59 -19.71 -1.57
CA ILE A 68 -6.55 -18.69 -1.78
C ILE A 68 -5.16 -19.32 -1.89
N GLN A 69 -4.87 -20.36 -1.09
CA GLN A 69 -3.63 -21.15 -1.24
C GLN A 69 -3.51 -21.82 -2.62
N LYS A 70 -4.61 -22.34 -3.21
CA LYS A 70 -4.59 -22.90 -4.58
C LYS A 70 -4.44 -21.82 -5.65
N ALA A 71 -4.96 -20.62 -5.39
CA ALA A 71 -4.84 -19.47 -6.29
C ALA A 71 -3.43 -18.83 -6.28
N GLY A 72 -2.51 -19.32 -5.42
CA GLY A 72 -1.11 -18.88 -5.36
C GLY A 72 -0.76 -17.96 -4.19
N GLY A 73 -1.67 -17.74 -3.24
CA GLY A 73 -1.37 -16.99 -2.01
C GLY A 73 -0.63 -17.85 -0.98
N THR A 74 0.56 -17.44 -0.56
CA THR A 74 1.31 -18.08 0.52
C THR A 74 0.70 -17.69 1.86
N PHE A 75 0.21 -18.65 2.64
CA PHE A 75 -0.42 -18.37 3.94
C PHE A 75 0.63 -17.98 4.99
N SER A 76 0.53 -16.77 5.55
CA SER A 76 1.51 -16.25 6.52
C SER A 76 1.01 -16.14 7.97
N GLY A 77 -0.29 -16.17 8.21
CA GLY A 77 -0.88 -16.21 9.55
C GLY A 77 -2.41 -16.07 9.57
N GLU A 78 -3.03 -16.20 10.74
CA GLU A 78 -4.47 -15.94 10.93
C GLU A 78 -4.80 -15.41 12.33
N TYR A 79 -5.94 -14.73 12.44
CA TYR A 79 -6.50 -14.27 13.72
C TYR A 79 -7.99 -14.59 13.80
N GLU A 80 -8.31 -15.70 14.47
CA GLU A 80 -9.67 -16.25 14.63
C GLU A 80 -10.70 -15.20 15.13
N PRO A 81 -10.43 -14.32 16.11
CA PRO A 81 -11.45 -13.40 16.65
C PRO A 81 -12.00 -12.39 15.63
N THR A 82 -11.15 -11.82 14.76
CA THR A 82 -11.58 -10.95 13.65
C THR A 82 -11.87 -11.74 12.37
N GLN A 83 -11.65 -13.05 12.39
CA GLN A 83 -11.70 -13.91 11.20
C GLN A 83 -10.84 -13.32 10.08
N SER A 84 -9.60 -12.93 10.41
CA SER A 84 -8.58 -12.42 9.48
C SER A 84 -7.62 -13.53 9.05
N LEU A 85 -7.27 -13.54 7.76
CA LEU A 85 -6.18 -14.36 7.19
C LEU A 85 -5.12 -13.44 6.59
N PHE A 86 -3.84 -13.78 6.75
CA PHE A 86 -2.72 -13.09 6.12
C PHE A 86 -2.13 -13.95 4.99
N PHE A 87 -1.85 -13.30 3.86
CA PHE A 87 -1.31 -13.94 2.66
C PHE A 87 -0.24 -13.08 1.99
N ASP A 88 0.78 -13.73 1.47
CA ASP A 88 1.82 -13.13 0.64
C ASP A 88 1.75 -13.71 -0.78
N PHE A 89 1.58 -12.84 -1.76
CA PHE A 89 1.49 -13.15 -3.20
C PHE A 89 2.80 -12.78 -3.92
N PRO A 90 3.02 -13.30 -5.15
CA PRO A 90 4.19 -12.98 -5.96
C PRO A 90 4.44 -11.46 -6.10
N GLY A 91 5.72 -11.07 -6.19
CA GLY A 91 6.09 -9.65 -6.27
C GLY A 91 5.87 -8.87 -4.97
N SER A 92 6.06 -9.52 -3.82
CA SER A 92 6.02 -8.90 -2.48
C SER A 92 4.65 -8.35 -2.06
N VAL A 93 3.55 -8.90 -2.62
CA VAL A 93 2.19 -8.37 -2.38
C VAL A 93 1.58 -9.01 -1.13
N ARG A 94 1.61 -8.26 -0.03
CA ARG A 94 0.99 -8.62 1.25
C ARG A 94 -0.51 -8.29 1.26
N VAL A 95 -1.33 -9.22 1.76
CA VAL A 95 -2.81 -9.15 1.78
C VAL A 95 -3.34 -9.53 3.16
N GLU A 96 -4.25 -8.72 3.73
CA GLU A 96 -5.13 -9.15 4.83
C GLU A 96 -6.54 -9.39 4.31
N ILE A 97 -7.05 -10.62 4.47
CA ILE A 97 -8.42 -11.00 4.13
C ILE A 97 -9.23 -11.13 5.42
N SER A 98 -10.02 -10.10 5.73
CA SER A 98 -10.85 -10.00 6.94
C SER A 98 -12.33 -10.29 6.65
N SER A 99 -13.10 -10.65 7.69
CA SER A 99 -14.56 -10.79 7.58
C SER A 99 -15.27 -9.50 8.00
N THR A 100 -16.41 -9.15 7.37
CA THR A 100 -17.19 -7.98 7.81
C THR A 100 -17.89 -8.27 9.14
N LEU A 101 -17.43 -7.60 10.19
CA LEU A 101 -17.85 -7.84 11.57
C LEU A 101 -18.30 -6.56 12.24
N GLY A 102 -19.47 -6.63 12.89
CA GLY A 102 -19.86 -5.68 13.92
C GLY A 102 -19.17 -6.06 15.24
N VAL A 103 -18.88 -5.07 16.08
CA VAL A 103 -18.26 -5.28 17.38
C VAL A 103 -19.10 -4.63 18.48
N THR A 104 -19.12 -5.24 19.66
CA THR A 104 -19.48 -4.54 20.90
C THR A 104 -18.38 -4.73 21.93
N TYR A 105 -18.25 -3.77 22.86
CA TYR A 105 -17.23 -3.81 23.92
C TYR A 105 -17.91 -3.86 25.31
N PRO A 106 -18.31 -5.06 25.81
CA PRO A 106 -18.86 -5.19 27.16
C PRO A 106 -17.87 -4.78 28.28
N LYS A 107 -16.56 -4.76 27.96
CA LYS A 107 -15.47 -4.25 28.80
C LYS A 107 -14.38 -3.64 27.89
N PRO A 108 -13.57 -2.68 28.38
CA PRO A 108 -12.41 -2.15 27.66
C PRO A 108 -11.48 -3.26 27.14
N ALA A 109 -10.91 -3.07 25.95
CA ALA A 109 -10.03 -4.02 25.25
C ALA A 109 -10.59 -5.46 25.08
N LYS A 110 -11.91 -5.67 25.24
CA LYS A 110 -12.54 -7.01 25.17
C LYS A 110 -13.72 -7.00 24.18
N PRO A 111 -13.42 -7.01 22.87
CA PRO A 111 -14.44 -7.04 21.81
C PRO A 111 -15.23 -8.35 21.82
N VAL A 112 -16.51 -8.25 21.47
CA VAL A 112 -17.38 -9.36 21.08
C VAL A 112 -17.82 -9.10 19.64
N TYR A 113 -17.30 -9.90 18.72
CA TYR A 113 -17.60 -9.78 17.30
C TYR A 113 -18.88 -10.52 16.89
N LYS A 114 -19.55 -10.02 15.86
CA LYS A 114 -20.71 -10.65 15.21
C LYS A 114 -20.63 -10.44 13.69
N PRO A 115 -21.08 -11.38 12.85
CA PRO A 115 -21.23 -11.15 11.42
C PRO A 115 -22.12 -9.93 11.14
N ALA A 116 -21.67 -9.03 10.27
CA ALA A 116 -22.38 -7.81 9.92
C ALA A 116 -22.19 -7.44 8.44
N ASN A 117 -22.84 -6.36 8.01
CA ASN A 117 -22.59 -5.74 6.70
C ASN A 117 -21.32 -4.87 6.73
N ILE A 118 -20.85 -4.46 5.55
CA ILE A 118 -19.69 -3.59 5.38
C ILE A 118 -19.81 -2.24 6.11
N LEU A 119 -20.99 -1.62 6.19
CA LEU A 119 -21.15 -0.31 6.83
C LEU A 119 -20.96 -0.36 8.36
N GLU A 120 -21.34 -1.48 8.98
CA GLU A 120 -21.05 -1.77 10.39
C GLU A 120 -19.58 -2.13 10.60
N ASP A 121 -18.95 -2.83 9.64
CA ASP A 121 -17.51 -3.11 9.69
C ASP A 121 -16.66 -1.83 9.63
N LEU A 122 -17.00 -0.89 8.74
CA LEU A 122 -16.32 0.41 8.67
C LEU A 122 -16.48 1.19 9.98
N ARG A 123 -17.64 1.11 10.64
CA ARG A 123 -17.90 1.78 11.93
C ARG A 123 -17.16 1.18 13.14
N ARG A 124 -16.54 -0.02 13.03
CA ARG A 124 -15.65 -0.56 14.07
C ARG A 124 -14.17 -0.23 13.88
N ARG A 125 -13.78 0.40 12.76
CA ARG A 125 -12.37 0.70 12.43
C ARG A 125 -11.81 1.83 13.31
N ASP A 126 -10.54 2.14 13.12
CA ASP A 126 -9.77 3.05 13.97
C ASP A 126 -9.99 4.53 13.61
N PHE A 127 -9.58 4.94 12.42
CA PHE A 127 -9.65 6.30 11.91
C PHE A 127 -10.56 6.37 10.68
N THR A 128 -11.25 7.50 10.51
CA THR A 128 -12.20 7.73 9.41
C THR A 128 -11.58 7.53 8.04
N ALA A 129 -10.34 7.98 7.83
CA ALA A 129 -9.58 7.77 6.61
C ALA A 129 -9.28 6.28 6.30
N ASN A 130 -9.28 5.40 7.30
CA ASN A 130 -9.19 3.93 7.14
C ASN A 130 -10.58 3.25 7.13
N ALA A 131 -11.65 4.02 7.37
CA ALA A 131 -13.03 3.54 7.52
C ALA A 131 -13.86 3.72 6.24
N MET A 132 -13.21 3.50 5.09
CA MET A 132 -13.81 3.51 3.76
C MET A 132 -13.68 2.13 3.10
N ALA A 133 -14.55 1.85 2.13
CA ALA A 133 -14.44 0.68 1.26
C ALA A 133 -14.62 1.03 -0.23
N LEU A 134 -13.98 0.27 -1.12
CA LEU A 134 -14.33 0.17 -2.53
C LEU A 134 -14.92 -1.22 -2.80
N SER A 135 -16.10 -1.29 -3.41
CA SER A 135 -16.70 -2.57 -3.80
C SER A 135 -15.96 -3.18 -4.99
N LEU A 136 -15.67 -4.48 -4.90
CA LEU A 136 -14.90 -5.24 -5.91
C LEU A 136 -15.77 -6.26 -6.69
N ASN A 137 -17.08 -6.15 -6.54
CA ASN A 137 -18.07 -7.03 -7.17
C ASN A 137 -18.42 -6.52 -8.58
N GLU A 138 -18.75 -7.41 -9.52
CA GLU A 138 -18.93 -7.06 -10.94
C GLU A 138 -19.96 -5.95 -11.18
N GLY A 139 -21.13 -6.02 -10.55
CA GLY A 139 -22.18 -5.00 -10.67
C GLY A 139 -22.00 -3.73 -9.83
N SER A 140 -20.88 -3.57 -9.13
CA SER A 140 -20.59 -2.38 -8.30
C SER A 140 -19.09 -2.04 -8.21
N TRP A 141 -18.32 -2.40 -9.24
CA TRP A 141 -16.88 -2.23 -9.27
C TRP A 141 -16.48 -0.76 -9.06
N GLY A 142 -15.58 -0.50 -8.11
CA GLY A 142 -15.12 0.86 -7.77
C GLY A 142 -16.13 1.70 -6.98
N LEU A 143 -17.30 1.18 -6.59
CA LEU A 143 -18.25 1.94 -5.77
C LEU A 143 -17.67 2.24 -4.39
N LEU A 144 -17.46 3.53 -4.10
CA LEU A 144 -17.03 4.01 -2.79
C LEU A 144 -18.14 3.90 -1.75
N MET A 145 -17.77 3.41 -0.56
CA MET A 145 -18.59 3.39 0.64
C MET A 145 -17.82 4.12 1.74
N ASP A 146 -18.11 5.41 1.93
CA ASP A 146 -17.57 6.24 3.01
C ASP A 146 -18.70 6.72 3.94
N PRO A 147 -19.03 5.97 5.01
CA PRO A 147 -20.10 6.32 5.93
C PRO A 147 -19.70 7.37 6.99
N LEU A 148 -18.48 7.90 6.97
CA LEU A 148 -17.91 8.75 8.03
C LEU A 148 -17.23 10.03 7.51
N ASN A 149 -17.22 10.24 6.20
CA ASN A 149 -16.57 11.35 5.50
C ASN A 149 -15.03 11.34 5.65
N GLY A 150 -14.44 10.15 5.58
CA GLY A 150 -12.99 9.93 5.58
C GLY A 150 -12.26 10.57 4.40
N VAL A 151 -12.89 10.72 3.22
CA VAL A 151 -12.27 11.40 2.07
C VAL A 151 -11.85 12.83 2.43
N ALA A 152 -12.70 13.59 3.12
CA ALA A 152 -12.39 14.96 3.53
C ALA A 152 -11.27 15.02 4.60
N ASP A 153 -11.14 14.01 5.44
CA ASP A 153 -10.03 13.94 6.41
C ASP A 153 -8.69 13.67 5.70
N ILE A 154 -8.70 12.92 4.58
CA ILE A 154 -7.51 12.74 3.71
C ILE A 154 -7.14 14.07 3.05
N GLU A 155 -8.12 14.83 2.53
CA GLU A 155 -7.90 16.17 1.96
C GLU A 155 -7.32 17.15 2.99
N ASN A 156 -7.84 17.13 4.22
CA ASN A 156 -7.35 17.93 5.35
C ASN A 156 -6.03 17.42 5.96
N ARG A 157 -5.60 16.19 5.65
CA ARG A 157 -4.47 15.46 6.26
C ARG A 157 -4.61 15.28 7.77
N GLU A 158 -5.82 14.92 8.19
CA GLU A 158 -6.17 14.66 9.59
C GLU A 158 -6.47 13.18 9.86
N LEU A 159 -6.08 12.72 11.05
CA LEU A 159 -6.46 11.43 11.62
C LEU A 159 -7.55 11.67 12.66
N ARG A 160 -8.81 11.49 12.23
CA ARG A 160 -10.02 11.61 13.05
C ARG A 160 -10.50 10.22 13.49
N LEU A 161 -10.75 10.04 14.78
CA LEU A 161 -11.14 8.75 15.38
C LEU A 161 -12.60 8.41 15.06
N VAL A 162 -12.87 7.14 14.68
CA VAL A 162 -14.22 6.67 14.29
C VAL A 162 -15.21 6.69 15.46
N SER A 163 -14.76 6.30 16.65
CA SER A 163 -15.55 6.23 17.88
C SER A 163 -14.95 7.16 18.94
N ASN A 164 -15.78 7.95 19.62
CA ASN A 164 -15.36 8.79 20.75
C ASN A 164 -14.70 7.99 21.90
N TYR A 165 -14.90 6.67 21.94
CA TYR A 165 -14.36 5.76 22.94
C TYR A 165 -13.24 4.85 22.38
N GLY A 166 -12.80 5.07 21.14
CA GLY A 166 -11.95 4.13 20.39
C GLY A 166 -10.67 3.68 21.12
N PHE A 167 -10.01 4.56 21.87
CA PHE A 167 -8.81 4.22 22.65
C PHE A 167 -9.09 3.40 23.93
N ILE A 168 -10.33 3.42 24.46
CA ILE A 168 -10.82 2.57 25.56
C ILE A 168 -11.25 1.21 25.03
N GLU A 169 -11.95 1.23 23.90
CA GLU A 169 -12.42 0.05 23.18
C GLU A 169 -11.23 -0.82 22.72
N ASP A 170 -10.19 -0.18 22.18
CA ASP A 170 -9.02 -0.81 21.60
C ASP A 170 -7.76 0.06 21.75
N PRO A 171 -6.94 -0.18 22.79
CA PRO A 171 -5.72 0.58 23.05
C PRO A 171 -4.63 0.47 21.97
N SER A 172 -4.71 -0.48 21.02
CA SER A 172 -3.74 -0.57 19.92
C SER A 172 -3.75 0.68 19.03
N ARG A 173 -4.89 1.38 19.01
CA ARG A 173 -5.10 2.62 18.28
C ARG A 173 -4.21 3.77 18.77
N LEU A 174 -3.70 3.73 20.00
CA LEU A 174 -2.72 4.70 20.50
C LEU A 174 -1.37 4.55 19.78
N VAL A 175 -0.89 3.31 19.69
CA VAL A 175 0.34 2.95 18.97
C VAL A 175 0.18 3.25 17.48
N ARG A 176 -0.98 2.89 16.92
CA ARG A 176 -1.30 3.11 15.50
C ARG A 176 -1.51 4.58 15.16
N ALA A 177 -2.07 5.39 16.06
CA ALA A 177 -2.17 6.85 15.91
C ALA A 177 -0.79 7.46 15.70
N ALA A 178 0.16 7.13 16.58
CA ALA A 178 1.55 7.56 16.45
C ALA A 178 2.19 7.01 15.16
N ARG A 179 2.08 5.70 14.87
CA ARG A 179 2.66 5.09 13.66
C ARG A 179 2.13 5.74 12.38
N LEU A 180 0.82 5.94 12.24
CA LEU A 180 0.22 6.60 11.07
C LEU A 180 0.55 8.10 10.99
N SER A 181 0.58 8.83 12.12
CA SER A 181 1.02 10.24 12.14
C SER A 181 2.48 10.35 11.67
N SER A 182 3.34 9.43 12.11
CA SER A 182 4.74 9.37 11.70
C SER A 182 4.91 9.00 10.22
N ARG A 183 4.19 7.97 9.74
CA ARG A 183 4.20 7.49 8.35
C ARG A 183 3.68 8.55 7.37
N LEU A 184 2.48 9.08 7.61
CA LEU A 184 1.75 9.94 6.68
C LEU A 184 2.12 11.43 6.82
N GLY A 185 2.72 11.83 7.96
CA GLY A 185 2.91 13.24 8.31
C GLY A 185 1.61 13.98 8.65
N TRP A 186 0.53 13.24 8.89
CA TRP A 186 -0.80 13.76 9.22
C TRP A 186 -0.92 14.08 10.71
N GLN A 187 -1.89 14.92 11.05
CA GLN A 187 -2.11 15.35 12.42
C GLN A 187 -3.36 14.71 13.04
N LEU A 188 -3.36 14.50 14.36
CA LEU A 188 -4.60 14.15 15.06
C LEU A 188 -5.55 15.36 15.07
N GLU A 189 -6.79 15.13 14.63
CA GLU A 189 -7.92 16.06 14.75
C GLU A 189 -8.10 16.50 16.22
N GLU A 190 -8.59 17.71 16.48
CA GLU A 190 -8.55 18.34 17.81
C GLU A 190 -9.15 17.48 18.93
N ARG A 191 -10.34 16.91 18.72
CA ARG A 191 -11.03 16.05 19.70
C ARG A 191 -10.34 14.70 19.83
N THR A 192 -9.89 14.13 18.70
CA THR A 192 -9.09 12.90 18.65
C THR A 192 -7.80 13.04 19.45
N ARG A 193 -7.12 14.19 19.35
CA ARG A 193 -5.92 14.53 20.13
C ARG A 193 -6.22 14.67 21.61
N ALA A 194 -7.29 15.37 21.98
CA ALA A 194 -7.72 15.46 23.37
C ALA A 194 -8.03 14.07 23.97
N ARG A 195 -8.68 13.18 23.21
CA ARG A 195 -8.93 11.78 23.61
C ARG A 195 -7.65 10.95 23.71
N TYR A 196 -6.68 11.19 22.83
CA TYR A 196 -5.38 10.52 22.84
C TYR A 196 -4.57 10.86 24.09
N GLU A 197 -4.49 12.14 24.48
CA GLU A 197 -3.81 12.53 25.73
C GLU A 197 -4.56 12.02 26.97
N THR A 198 -5.90 12.08 27.04
CA THR A 198 -6.65 11.48 28.17
C THR A 198 -6.38 9.97 28.28
N ALA A 199 -6.33 9.24 27.16
CA ALA A 199 -6.04 7.80 27.15
C ALA A 199 -4.61 7.44 27.56
N LYS A 200 -3.69 8.41 27.46
CA LYS A 200 -2.28 8.34 27.87
C LYS A 200 -2.10 8.71 29.34
N GLU A 201 -2.87 9.68 29.84
CA GLU A 201 -2.98 10.04 31.26
C GLU A 201 -3.63 8.93 32.10
N GLU A 202 -4.67 8.26 31.57
CA GLU A 202 -5.39 7.15 32.23
C GLU A 202 -4.79 5.75 31.95
N ASP A 203 -3.59 5.66 31.33
CA ASP A 203 -2.83 4.42 31.07
C ASP A 203 -3.64 3.29 30.39
N TYR A 204 -4.50 3.63 29.41
CA TYR A 204 -5.32 2.62 28.72
C TYR A 204 -4.47 1.55 27.99
N ILE A 205 -3.23 1.91 27.60
CA ILE A 205 -2.27 1.02 26.95
C ILE A 205 -1.92 -0.22 27.82
N ALA A 206 -2.07 -0.15 29.15
CA ALA A 206 -1.91 -1.31 30.04
C ALA A 206 -2.87 -2.47 29.71
N ASN A 207 -4.01 -2.19 29.05
CA ASN A 207 -4.99 -3.18 28.62
C ASN A 207 -4.71 -3.79 27.22
N LEU A 208 -3.63 -3.38 26.54
CA LEU A 208 -3.29 -3.83 25.19
C LEU A 208 -3.09 -5.36 25.10
N PRO A 209 -3.94 -6.09 24.35
CA PRO A 209 -3.81 -7.55 24.22
C PRO A 209 -2.52 -7.95 23.48
N ALA A 210 -1.96 -9.10 23.86
CA ALA A 210 -0.66 -9.57 23.36
C ALA A 210 -0.59 -9.71 21.82
N TRP A 211 -1.69 -10.11 21.17
CA TRP A 211 -1.74 -10.21 19.71
C TRP A 211 -1.62 -8.85 19.02
N TYR A 212 -2.36 -7.83 19.48
CA TYR A 212 -2.26 -6.47 18.93
C TYR A 212 -0.91 -5.82 19.23
N ARG A 213 -0.30 -6.14 20.37
CA ARG A 213 1.10 -5.77 20.68
C ARG A 213 2.07 -6.37 19.66
N GLY A 214 1.91 -7.66 19.36
CA GLY A 214 2.66 -8.35 18.32
C GLY A 214 2.49 -7.71 16.94
N TYR A 215 1.24 -7.45 16.54
CA TYR A 215 0.89 -6.82 15.27
C TYR A 215 1.53 -5.43 15.10
N GLU A 216 1.33 -4.51 16.05
CA GLU A 216 1.90 -3.16 15.91
C GLU A 216 3.44 -3.14 16.05
N LEU A 217 4.06 -4.14 16.70
CA LEU A 217 5.52 -4.31 16.72
C LEU A 217 6.06 -4.92 15.42
N GLU A 218 5.31 -5.83 14.78
CA GLU A 218 5.64 -6.38 13.47
C GLU A 218 5.56 -5.29 12.40
N GLU A 219 4.50 -4.48 12.40
CA GLU A 219 4.32 -3.41 11.42
C GLU A 219 5.44 -2.34 11.48
N ILE A 220 6.16 -2.13 12.59
CA ILE A 220 7.33 -1.22 12.63
C ILE A 220 8.42 -1.67 11.63
N ALA A 221 8.61 -2.97 11.46
CA ALA A 221 9.56 -3.51 10.49
C ALA A 221 9.08 -3.34 9.04
N TYR A 222 7.76 -3.25 8.85
CA TYR A 222 7.10 -2.98 7.57
C TYR A 222 6.96 -1.49 7.22
N GLU A 223 7.43 -0.53 8.03
CA GLU A 223 7.38 0.90 7.69
C GLU A 223 8.65 1.38 6.96
N GLU A 224 8.48 2.20 5.91
CA GLU A 224 9.58 2.68 5.04
C GLU A 224 10.69 3.43 5.79
N ASP A 225 10.34 4.00 6.94
CA ASP A 225 11.25 4.58 7.92
C ASP A 225 10.84 4.11 9.32
N GLY A 226 11.00 2.80 9.55
CA GLY A 226 10.79 2.16 10.84
C GLY A 226 11.57 2.83 11.99
N LEU A 227 12.70 3.49 11.69
CA LEU A 227 13.47 4.26 12.68
C LEU A 227 12.76 5.57 13.09
N ARG A 228 12.18 6.33 12.15
CA ARG A 228 11.33 7.50 12.44
C ARG A 228 10.05 7.10 13.17
N VAL A 229 9.45 5.96 12.84
CA VAL A 229 8.32 5.39 13.59
C VAL A 229 8.74 5.04 15.01
N LEU A 230 9.83 4.29 15.20
CA LEU A 230 10.36 3.91 16.52
C LEU A 230 10.73 5.12 17.37
N ARG A 231 11.33 6.17 16.78
CA ARG A 231 11.60 7.45 17.45
C ARG A 231 10.33 8.12 17.95
N HIS A 232 9.26 8.14 17.18
CA HIS A 232 8.00 8.73 17.62
C HIS A 232 7.31 7.88 18.70
N LEU A 233 7.30 6.54 18.57
CA LEU A 233 6.79 5.63 19.61
C LEU A 233 7.56 5.71 20.94
N GLU A 234 8.88 5.95 20.88
CA GLU A 234 9.71 6.22 22.07
C GLU A 234 9.35 7.57 22.70
N ASN A 235 9.23 8.63 21.90
CA ASN A 235 8.88 9.98 22.37
C ASN A 235 7.47 10.03 23.01
N GLU A 236 6.51 9.30 22.45
CA GLU A 236 5.17 9.12 23.03
C GLU A 236 5.16 8.21 24.26
N GLY A 237 6.26 7.47 24.51
CA GLY A 237 6.42 6.56 25.63
C GLY A 237 5.90 5.14 25.40
N TRP A 238 5.27 4.86 24.27
CA TRP A 238 4.63 3.56 23.98
C TRP A 238 5.60 2.38 24.01
N MET A 239 6.89 2.57 23.66
CA MET A 239 7.88 1.50 23.76
C MET A 239 8.04 0.94 25.19
N LYS A 240 7.70 1.71 26.23
CA LYS A 240 7.68 1.22 27.63
C LYS A 240 6.59 0.18 27.91
N ALA A 241 5.49 0.20 27.16
CA ALA A 241 4.40 -0.77 27.26
C ALA A 241 4.54 -1.91 26.23
N LEU A 242 5.18 -1.65 25.10
CA LEU A 242 5.38 -2.59 24.00
C LEU A 242 6.61 -3.48 24.20
N MET A 243 7.80 -2.88 24.24
CA MET A 243 9.09 -3.56 24.38
C MET A 243 10.19 -2.58 24.86
N PRO A 244 10.42 -2.43 26.18
CA PRO A 244 11.29 -1.38 26.73
C PRO A 244 12.76 -1.40 26.27
N ALA A 245 13.26 -2.53 25.78
CA ALA A 245 14.61 -2.64 25.24
C ALA A 245 14.73 -2.07 23.82
N TRP A 246 13.64 -2.01 23.05
CA TRP A 246 13.64 -1.67 21.63
C TRP A 246 13.45 -0.15 21.41
N GLY A 247 14.38 0.65 21.90
CA GLY A 247 14.42 2.09 21.63
C GLY A 247 15.34 2.46 20.45
N PRO A 248 15.27 3.67 19.88
CA PRO A 248 16.08 4.11 18.73
C PRO A 248 17.61 3.94 18.87
N LYS A 249 18.12 3.76 20.08
CA LYS A 249 19.55 3.54 20.38
C LYS A 249 20.06 2.16 19.93
N VAL A 250 19.19 1.14 19.82
CA VAL A 250 19.60 -0.21 19.39
C VAL A 250 19.62 -0.39 17.87
N VAL A 251 19.09 0.57 17.12
CA VAL A 251 19.04 0.56 15.65
C VAL A 251 20.42 0.85 15.05
N ASN A 252 20.73 0.20 13.92
CA ASN A 252 21.84 0.56 13.04
C ASN A 252 21.35 1.49 11.91
N ALA A 253 21.25 2.79 12.20
CA ALA A 253 20.69 3.79 11.29
C ALA A 253 21.40 3.83 9.92
N THR A 254 22.73 3.95 9.92
CA THR A 254 23.54 4.04 8.68
C THR A 254 23.37 2.83 7.76
N ALA A 255 23.07 1.65 8.31
CA ALA A 255 22.79 0.46 7.52
C ALA A 255 21.35 0.44 6.97
N LEU A 256 20.38 1.08 7.63
CA LEU A 256 19.04 1.30 7.06
C LEU A 256 19.08 2.33 5.92
N ASP A 257 19.92 3.37 6.05
CA ASP A 257 20.16 4.34 4.98
C ASP A 257 20.78 3.63 3.73
N ASP A 258 21.86 2.86 3.91
CA ASP A 258 22.48 2.04 2.84
C ASP A 258 21.49 1.04 2.21
N LEU A 259 20.61 0.44 3.01
CA LEU A 259 19.55 -0.47 2.55
C LEU A 259 18.51 0.27 1.69
N ARG A 260 18.06 1.45 2.11
CA ARG A 260 17.12 2.29 1.36
C ARG A 260 17.69 2.71 0.01
N ASP A 261 18.97 3.06 -0.04
CA ASP A 261 19.68 3.36 -1.29
C ASP A 261 19.71 2.13 -2.22
N LYS A 262 19.93 0.91 -1.70
CA LYS A 262 19.87 -0.32 -2.54
C LYS A 262 18.47 -0.63 -3.03
N VAL A 263 17.43 -0.38 -2.23
CA VAL A 263 16.03 -0.49 -2.67
C VAL A 263 15.78 0.45 -3.86
N GLY A 264 16.15 1.73 -3.75
CA GLY A 264 15.98 2.71 -4.83
C GLY A 264 16.73 2.33 -6.12
N VAL A 265 17.98 1.87 -6.00
CA VAL A 265 18.78 1.40 -7.15
C VAL A 265 18.15 0.18 -7.83
N LEU A 266 17.57 -0.76 -7.08
CA LEU A 266 16.88 -1.92 -7.65
C LEU A 266 15.54 -1.54 -8.31
N GLN A 267 14.78 -0.63 -7.71
CA GLN A 267 13.52 -0.13 -8.27
C GLN A 267 13.72 0.57 -9.63
N LEU A 268 14.83 1.30 -9.80
CA LEU A 268 15.22 1.89 -11.09
C LEU A 268 15.54 0.84 -12.18
N GLN A 269 15.90 -0.39 -11.79
CA GLN A 269 16.05 -1.53 -12.70
C GLN A 269 14.77 -2.38 -12.81
N GLY A 270 13.65 -1.95 -12.23
CA GLY A 270 12.38 -2.69 -12.25
C GLY A 270 12.31 -3.87 -11.29
N ILE A 271 13.23 -3.99 -10.33
CA ILE A 271 13.20 -4.99 -9.26
C ILE A 271 12.62 -4.34 -8.00
N PHE A 272 11.48 -4.82 -7.51
CA PHE A 272 10.72 -4.23 -6.40
C PHE A 272 10.76 -5.11 -5.14
N PRO A 273 11.84 -5.05 -4.33
CA PRO A 273 11.96 -5.85 -3.12
C PRO A 273 11.16 -5.27 -1.95
N ASP A 274 10.58 -6.15 -1.13
CA ASP A 274 10.29 -5.80 0.26
C ASP A 274 11.61 -5.75 1.05
N ALA A 275 11.84 -4.65 1.77
CA ALA A 275 13.01 -4.47 2.61
C ALA A 275 12.80 -5.01 4.04
N SER A 276 11.56 -5.27 4.46
CA SER A 276 11.16 -5.41 5.86
C SER A 276 11.90 -6.52 6.62
N ALA A 277 12.10 -7.68 5.98
CA ALA A 277 12.83 -8.81 6.57
C ALA A 277 14.35 -8.54 6.74
N ILE A 278 14.92 -7.63 5.94
CA ILE A 278 16.33 -7.19 6.00
C ILE A 278 16.48 -5.99 6.94
N ALA A 279 15.47 -5.12 7.00
CA ALA A 279 15.40 -3.98 7.90
C ALA A 279 15.24 -4.42 9.37
N PHE A 280 14.50 -5.50 9.66
CA PHE A 280 14.28 -5.96 11.03
C PHE A 280 15.57 -6.23 11.82
N PRO A 281 16.55 -7.04 11.35
CA PRO A 281 17.84 -7.19 12.01
C PRO A 281 18.60 -5.88 12.27
N LEU A 282 18.43 -4.87 11.42
CA LEU A 282 19.05 -3.55 11.57
C LEU A 282 18.32 -2.68 12.59
N LEU A 283 16.99 -2.78 12.65
CA LEU A 283 16.14 -2.16 13.68
C LEU A 283 16.38 -2.78 15.06
N THR A 284 16.79 -4.06 15.14
CA THR A 284 17.10 -4.77 16.39
C THR A 284 18.59 -4.94 16.68
N ALA A 285 19.48 -4.23 15.96
CA ALA A 285 20.91 -4.57 15.86
C ALA A 285 21.70 -4.66 17.18
N LYS A 286 21.23 -4.05 18.28
CA LYS A 286 21.85 -4.12 19.62
C LYS A 286 20.91 -4.67 20.71
N LEU A 287 19.80 -5.32 20.34
CA LEU A 287 19.00 -6.11 21.27
C LEU A 287 19.73 -7.40 21.66
N THR A 288 19.38 -8.00 22.80
CA THR A 288 19.89 -9.35 23.10
C THR A 288 19.19 -10.39 22.21
N PRO A 289 19.82 -11.55 21.91
CA PRO A 289 19.16 -12.61 21.14
C PRO A 289 17.85 -13.09 21.76
N LYS A 290 17.72 -13.01 23.11
CA LYS A 290 16.49 -13.32 23.84
C LYS A 290 15.37 -12.32 23.55
N ASP A 291 15.70 -11.03 23.48
CA ASP A 291 14.75 -9.96 23.15
C ASP A 291 14.26 -10.09 21.71
N VAL A 292 15.16 -10.37 20.78
CA VAL A 292 14.84 -10.62 19.36
C VAL A 292 13.94 -11.85 19.20
N ALA A 293 14.24 -12.95 19.90
CA ALA A 293 13.39 -14.14 19.91
C ALA A 293 12.00 -13.87 20.52
N THR A 294 11.93 -13.00 21.54
CA THR A 294 10.67 -12.58 22.17
C THR A 294 9.81 -11.75 21.23
N LEU A 295 10.42 -10.86 20.42
CA LEU A 295 9.72 -10.13 19.35
C LEU A 295 9.17 -11.08 18.29
N LYS A 296 10.01 -11.97 17.76
CA LYS A 296 9.61 -12.96 16.73
C LYS A 296 8.49 -13.89 17.17
N HIS A 297 8.51 -14.36 18.43
CA HIS A 297 7.40 -15.14 19.00
C HIS A 297 6.11 -14.30 19.18
N GLY A 298 6.22 -12.97 19.29
CA GLY A 298 5.07 -12.08 19.36
C GLY A 298 4.39 -11.83 18.01
N PHE A 299 5.10 -11.99 16.89
CA PHE A 299 4.64 -11.60 15.56
C PHE A 299 3.49 -12.48 15.03
N PRO A 300 2.34 -11.91 14.61
CA PRO A 300 1.22 -12.68 14.06
C PRO A 300 1.52 -13.38 12.72
N ARG A 301 2.43 -12.86 11.89
CA ARG A 301 2.78 -13.46 10.59
C ARG A 301 4.06 -14.30 10.72
N GLN A 302 3.94 -15.58 11.04
CA GLN A 302 5.12 -16.43 11.27
C GLN A 302 5.96 -16.66 10.00
N ALA A 303 5.38 -16.56 8.79
CA ALA A 303 6.17 -16.57 7.56
C ALA A 303 7.12 -15.35 7.43
N PHE A 304 6.83 -14.22 8.10
CA PHE A 304 7.75 -13.09 8.19
C PHE A 304 8.97 -13.42 9.08
N VAL A 305 8.76 -14.20 10.15
CA VAL A 305 9.86 -14.71 10.99
C VAL A 305 10.75 -15.67 10.18
N GLU A 306 10.15 -16.60 9.44
CA GLU A 306 10.85 -17.50 8.52
C GLU A 306 11.62 -16.71 7.43
N ALA A 307 11.04 -15.63 6.90
CA ALA A 307 11.71 -14.76 5.95
C ALA A 307 12.93 -14.05 6.57
N ILE A 308 12.81 -13.49 7.78
CA ILE A 308 13.92 -12.86 8.52
C ILE A 308 15.08 -13.85 8.72
N ASP A 309 14.80 -15.06 9.18
CA ASP A 309 15.84 -16.07 9.46
C ASP A 309 16.42 -16.71 8.19
N GLY A 310 15.62 -16.84 7.12
CA GLY A 310 16.06 -17.40 5.85
C GLY A 310 16.86 -16.45 4.96
N MET A 311 16.70 -15.13 5.11
CA MET A 311 17.15 -14.16 4.10
C MET A 311 18.67 -14.19 3.87
N GLU A 312 19.49 -14.27 4.91
CA GLU A 312 20.95 -14.31 4.78
C GLU A 312 21.45 -15.52 3.98
N ALA A 313 20.79 -16.67 4.12
CA ALA A 313 21.10 -17.87 3.33
C ALA A 313 20.70 -17.67 1.85
N GLN A 314 19.53 -17.08 1.59
CA GLN A 314 19.06 -16.79 0.23
C GLN A 314 19.99 -15.83 -0.52
N GLY A 315 20.41 -14.73 0.12
CA GLY A 315 21.36 -13.77 -0.47
C GLY A 315 22.75 -14.37 -0.76
N LYS A 316 23.23 -15.31 0.08
CA LYS A 316 24.50 -16.04 -0.15
C LYS A 316 24.39 -17.07 -1.27
N ALA A 317 23.28 -17.79 -1.36
CA ALA A 317 23.01 -18.71 -2.46
C ALA A 317 22.98 -17.97 -3.79
N LEU A 318 22.23 -16.86 -3.87
CA LEU A 318 22.14 -16.03 -5.06
C LEU A 318 23.49 -15.40 -5.44
N ALA A 319 24.30 -14.95 -4.47
CA ALA A 319 25.66 -14.47 -4.74
C ALA A 319 26.54 -15.53 -5.44
N THR A 320 26.41 -16.80 -5.01
CA THR A 320 27.16 -17.94 -5.56
C THR A 320 26.73 -18.23 -6.99
N GLU A 321 25.43 -18.15 -7.29
CA GLU A 321 24.91 -18.36 -8.64
C GLU A 321 25.23 -17.17 -9.57
N PHE A 322 25.03 -15.94 -9.10
CA PHE A 322 25.32 -14.70 -9.84
C PHE A 322 26.81 -14.54 -10.19
N THR A 323 27.72 -15.14 -9.41
CA THR A 323 29.16 -15.22 -9.72
C THR A 323 29.58 -16.56 -10.36
N GLY A 324 28.63 -17.49 -10.54
CA GLY A 324 28.84 -18.80 -11.13
C GLY A 324 28.81 -18.80 -12.66
N LYS A 325 29.09 -19.98 -13.25
CA LYS A 325 29.14 -20.18 -14.71
C LYS A 325 27.79 -19.99 -15.40
N SER A 326 26.69 -20.31 -14.74
CA SER A 326 25.32 -20.11 -15.26
C SER A 326 25.05 -18.65 -15.59
N ALA A 327 25.58 -17.72 -14.79
CA ALA A 327 25.43 -16.29 -14.98
C ALA A 327 26.62 -15.64 -15.72
N ALA A 328 27.50 -16.40 -16.39
CA ALA A 328 28.77 -15.85 -16.90
C ALA A 328 28.58 -14.68 -17.89
N ALA A 329 27.60 -14.80 -18.80
CA ALA A 329 27.24 -13.74 -19.75
C ALA A 329 26.37 -12.64 -19.09
N PRO A 330 26.51 -11.36 -19.46
CA PRO A 330 25.64 -10.27 -19.00
C PRO A 330 24.15 -10.57 -19.13
N SER A 331 23.68 -11.11 -20.26
CA SER A 331 22.27 -11.46 -20.49
C SER A 331 21.77 -12.54 -19.54
N ALA A 332 22.59 -13.55 -19.24
CA ALA A 332 22.26 -14.60 -18.29
C ALA A 332 22.20 -14.06 -16.85
N ALA A 333 23.13 -13.18 -16.48
CA ALA A 333 23.13 -12.51 -15.19
C ALA A 333 21.92 -11.56 -15.00
N TRP A 334 21.55 -10.80 -16.04
CA TRP A 334 20.34 -9.97 -16.04
C TRP A 334 19.08 -10.82 -15.83
N LYS A 335 18.91 -11.89 -16.63
CA LYS A 335 17.77 -12.81 -16.53
C LYS A 335 17.69 -13.48 -15.15
N LEU A 336 18.82 -13.88 -14.57
CA LEU A 336 18.89 -14.42 -13.21
C LEU A 336 18.37 -13.41 -12.18
N LEU A 337 18.80 -12.14 -12.22
CA LEU A 337 18.35 -11.14 -11.24
C LEU A 337 16.86 -10.80 -11.36
N HIS A 338 16.30 -10.82 -12.57
CA HIS A 338 14.87 -10.59 -12.81
C HIS A 338 13.97 -11.82 -12.51
N ALA A 339 14.52 -13.04 -12.62
CA ALA A 339 13.80 -14.28 -12.26
C ALA A 339 13.94 -14.64 -10.77
N ALA A 340 14.96 -14.14 -10.09
CA ALA A 340 15.18 -14.36 -8.67
C ALA A 340 14.16 -13.63 -7.78
N LYS A 341 13.96 -14.15 -6.56
CA LYS A 341 13.13 -13.48 -5.55
C LYS A 341 13.72 -12.08 -5.24
N PRO A 342 12.97 -10.97 -5.39
CA PRO A 342 13.50 -9.61 -5.23
C PRO A 342 14.22 -9.35 -3.90
N GLU A 343 13.70 -9.86 -2.79
CA GLU A 343 14.30 -9.69 -1.46
C GLU A 343 15.66 -10.43 -1.34
N ALA A 344 15.84 -11.55 -2.06
CA ALA A 344 17.12 -12.24 -2.14
C ALA A 344 18.15 -11.46 -2.98
N VAL A 345 17.69 -10.75 -4.03
CA VAL A 345 18.53 -9.80 -4.78
C VAL A 345 18.98 -8.64 -3.88
N LEU A 346 18.04 -8.05 -3.13
CA LEU A 346 18.34 -6.97 -2.18
C LEU A 346 19.34 -7.43 -1.11
N GLN A 347 19.14 -8.61 -0.50
CA GLN A 347 20.06 -9.14 0.50
C GLN A 347 21.44 -9.49 -0.09
N MET A 348 21.50 -10.02 -1.31
CA MET A 348 22.77 -10.27 -1.99
C MET A 348 23.57 -8.97 -2.13
N VAL A 349 22.95 -7.93 -2.69
CA VAL A 349 23.57 -6.62 -2.94
C VAL A 349 23.97 -5.92 -1.64
N PHE A 350 23.10 -5.97 -0.64
CA PHE A 350 23.29 -5.32 0.66
C PHE A 350 24.35 -6.03 1.52
N ALA A 351 24.20 -7.33 1.78
CA ALA A 351 25.04 -8.05 2.74
C ALA A 351 26.35 -8.60 2.13
N VAL A 352 26.37 -9.02 0.86
CA VAL A 352 27.52 -9.73 0.29
C VAL A 352 28.56 -8.75 -0.25
N LYS A 353 29.51 -8.38 0.61
CA LYS A 353 30.61 -7.45 0.29
C LYS A 353 31.75 -8.07 -0.56
N SER A 354 31.47 -9.13 -1.32
CA SER A 354 32.44 -9.75 -2.24
C SER A 354 32.71 -8.83 -3.44
N GLY A 355 33.99 -8.57 -3.74
CA GLY A 355 34.39 -7.69 -4.86
C GLY A 355 33.81 -8.13 -6.22
N SER A 356 33.74 -9.44 -6.47
CA SER A 356 33.17 -9.99 -7.71
C SER A 356 31.66 -9.71 -7.81
N VAL A 357 30.91 -9.86 -6.72
CA VAL A 357 29.47 -9.55 -6.66
C VAL A 357 29.25 -8.05 -6.85
N GLN A 358 29.99 -7.22 -6.10
CA GLN A 358 29.82 -5.76 -6.09
C GLN A 358 30.22 -5.12 -7.43
N ASN A 359 31.28 -5.59 -8.08
CA ASN A 359 31.67 -5.08 -9.40
C ASN A 359 30.67 -5.53 -10.49
N LYS A 360 30.21 -6.78 -10.46
CA LYS A 360 29.21 -7.27 -11.40
C LYS A 360 27.83 -6.61 -11.22
N PHE A 361 27.48 -6.25 -9.99
CA PHE A 361 26.27 -5.48 -9.70
C PHE A 361 26.38 -4.03 -10.18
N LYS A 362 27.55 -3.37 -10.06
CA LYS A 362 27.77 -2.05 -10.69
C LYS A 362 27.54 -2.11 -12.19
N ALA A 363 28.09 -3.14 -12.86
CA ALA A 363 27.87 -3.36 -14.29
C ALA A 363 26.39 -3.53 -14.63
N PHE A 364 25.64 -4.35 -13.88
CA PHE A 364 24.17 -4.46 -13.98
C PHE A 364 23.44 -3.12 -13.85
N THR A 365 23.85 -2.25 -12.92
CA THR A 365 23.17 -0.97 -12.68
C THR A 365 23.56 0.19 -13.62
N ALA A 366 24.75 0.15 -14.22
CA ALA A 366 25.34 1.31 -14.90
C ALA A 366 25.79 1.04 -16.34
N GLU A 367 26.35 -0.14 -16.63
CA GLU A 367 26.95 -0.50 -17.92
C GLU A 367 25.96 -1.25 -18.81
N TRP A 368 25.32 -2.28 -18.25
CA TRP A 368 24.40 -3.17 -18.96
C TRP A 368 23.15 -2.45 -19.51
N PRO A 369 22.51 -1.49 -18.81
CA PRO A 369 21.38 -0.74 -19.36
C PRO A 369 21.74 0.09 -20.60
N GLN A 370 23.01 0.46 -20.79
CA GLN A 370 23.47 1.23 -21.95
C GLN A 370 23.32 0.46 -23.28
N ALA A 371 23.18 -0.87 -23.23
CA ALA A 371 22.85 -1.66 -24.42
C ALA A 371 21.50 -1.24 -25.05
N ARG A 372 20.56 -0.68 -24.27
CA ARG A 372 19.30 -0.13 -24.80
C ARG A 372 19.50 1.06 -25.74
N LEU A 373 20.56 1.85 -25.54
CA LEU A 373 20.92 2.97 -26.41
C LEU A 373 21.55 2.52 -27.74
N LYS A 374 21.94 1.24 -27.84
CA LYS A 374 22.54 0.65 -29.05
C LYS A 374 21.53 -0.09 -29.94
N ILE A 375 20.24 -0.11 -29.56
CA ILE A 375 19.20 -0.80 -30.33
C ILE A 375 18.96 -0.01 -31.63
N PRO A 376 19.13 -0.63 -32.81
CA PRO A 376 19.20 0.08 -34.08
C PRO A 376 17.81 0.35 -34.66
N TYR A 377 16.98 1.13 -33.95
CA TYR A 377 15.59 1.41 -34.32
C TYR A 377 15.42 1.98 -35.75
N ALA A 378 16.39 2.73 -36.25
CA ALA A 378 16.39 3.21 -37.64
C ALA A 378 16.52 2.06 -38.66
N LEU A 379 17.44 1.12 -38.44
CA LEU A 379 17.60 -0.08 -39.26
C LEU A 379 16.38 -0.99 -39.18
N MET A 380 15.76 -1.10 -37.99
CA MET A 380 14.50 -1.82 -37.82
C MET A 380 13.39 -1.20 -38.70
N LEU A 381 13.23 0.12 -38.67
CA LEU A 381 12.28 0.84 -39.55
C LEU A 381 12.57 0.66 -41.05
N GLU A 382 13.84 0.73 -41.47
CA GLU A 382 14.25 0.44 -42.86
C GLU A 382 13.88 -1.00 -43.29
N MET A 383 14.02 -1.95 -42.36
CA MET A 383 13.63 -3.36 -42.53
C MET A 383 12.13 -3.60 -42.29
N ARG A 384 11.31 -2.54 -42.22
CA ARG A 384 9.84 -2.57 -42.01
C ARG A 384 9.41 -3.18 -40.67
N ILE A 385 10.33 -3.28 -39.71
CA ILE A 385 10.09 -3.80 -38.36
C ILE A 385 9.55 -2.64 -37.50
N THR A 386 8.23 -2.45 -37.51
CA THR A 386 7.54 -1.39 -36.76
C THR A 386 6.95 -1.91 -35.43
N PRO A 387 6.67 -1.02 -34.45
CA PRO A 387 6.03 -1.39 -33.19
C PRO A 387 4.69 -2.11 -33.31
N ASP A 388 3.99 -1.95 -34.45
CA ASP A 388 2.70 -2.60 -34.74
C ASP A 388 2.83 -4.11 -35.04
N LEU A 389 4.06 -4.62 -35.22
CA LEU A 389 4.28 -6.03 -35.53
C LEU A 389 4.12 -6.92 -34.28
N PRO A 390 3.37 -8.03 -34.38
CA PRO A 390 3.32 -9.05 -33.32
C PRO A 390 4.73 -9.53 -32.95
N GLY A 391 5.10 -9.41 -31.68
CA GLY A 391 6.42 -9.82 -31.17
C GLY A 391 7.52 -8.75 -31.28
N TYR A 392 7.22 -7.51 -31.68
CA TYR A 392 8.19 -6.42 -31.71
C TYR A 392 8.92 -6.24 -30.36
N ASP A 393 8.19 -6.19 -29.25
CA ASP A 393 8.79 -6.01 -27.92
C ASP A 393 9.70 -7.19 -27.52
N GLU A 394 9.33 -8.42 -27.89
CA GLU A 394 10.21 -9.58 -27.68
C GLU A 394 11.51 -9.46 -28.51
N LEU A 395 11.42 -8.94 -29.73
CA LEU A 395 12.59 -8.72 -30.59
C LEU A 395 13.48 -7.62 -30.03
N VAL A 396 12.92 -6.52 -29.54
CA VAL A 396 13.64 -5.45 -28.82
C VAL A 396 14.34 -6.00 -27.57
N GLU A 397 13.70 -6.89 -26.80
CA GLU A 397 14.32 -7.54 -25.64
C GLU A 397 15.43 -8.51 -26.04
N LYS A 398 15.23 -9.33 -27.08
CA LYS A 398 16.25 -10.24 -27.64
C LYS A 398 17.47 -9.46 -28.13
N LEU A 399 17.27 -8.38 -28.92
CA LEU A 399 18.32 -7.47 -29.35
C LEU A 399 19.08 -6.87 -28.16
N PHE A 400 18.37 -6.37 -27.14
CA PHE A 400 18.99 -5.85 -25.92
C PHE A 400 19.94 -6.88 -25.29
N PHE A 401 19.53 -8.15 -25.19
CA PHE A 401 20.39 -9.20 -24.64
C PHE A 401 21.63 -9.50 -25.51
N GLU A 402 21.50 -9.60 -26.83
CA GLU A 402 22.65 -9.88 -27.72
C GLU A 402 23.62 -8.69 -27.82
N LEU A 403 23.11 -7.45 -27.77
CA LEU A 403 23.89 -6.21 -27.68
C LEU A 403 24.64 -6.09 -26.35
N MET A 404 24.01 -6.53 -25.25
CA MET A 404 24.57 -6.51 -23.90
C MET A 404 25.62 -7.61 -23.67
N ASP A 405 25.49 -8.74 -24.36
CA ASP A 405 26.54 -9.77 -24.46
C ASP A 405 27.66 -9.39 -25.46
N GLY A 406 27.51 -8.30 -26.21
CA GLY A 406 28.52 -7.78 -27.15
C GLY A 406 28.62 -8.53 -28.48
N LYS A 407 27.60 -9.32 -28.86
CA LYS A 407 27.59 -10.17 -30.07
C LYS A 407 27.10 -9.44 -31.34
N LEU A 408 26.43 -8.30 -31.18
CA LEU A 408 25.98 -7.45 -32.27
C LEU A 408 26.78 -6.15 -32.21
N SER A 409 27.94 -6.14 -32.86
CA SER A 409 28.92 -5.05 -32.79
C SER A 409 28.90 -4.14 -34.02
N THR A 410 28.53 -4.70 -35.17
CA THR A 410 28.48 -4.05 -36.49
C THR A 410 27.05 -3.94 -37.02
N VAL A 411 26.84 -3.01 -37.95
CA VAL A 411 25.56 -2.84 -38.65
C VAL A 411 25.22 -4.09 -39.48
N GLU A 412 26.23 -4.80 -39.98
CA GLU A 412 26.07 -6.03 -40.77
C GLU A 412 25.57 -7.21 -39.91
N GLU A 413 26.16 -7.42 -38.72
CA GLU A 413 25.68 -8.39 -37.74
C GLU A 413 24.24 -8.08 -37.30
N MET A 414 23.94 -6.81 -37.01
CA MET A 414 22.58 -6.37 -36.65
C MET A 414 21.58 -6.63 -37.78
N LYS A 415 21.95 -6.34 -39.03
CA LYS A 415 21.09 -6.57 -40.20
C LYS A 415 20.83 -8.06 -40.43
N ALA A 416 21.86 -8.90 -40.36
CA ALA A 416 21.71 -10.35 -40.48
C ALA A 416 20.86 -10.96 -39.34
N TYR A 417 20.94 -10.41 -38.13
CA TYR A 417 20.08 -10.82 -37.01
C TYR A 417 18.60 -10.40 -37.19
N LEU A 418 18.36 -9.22 -37.80
CA LEU A 418 17.03 -8.69 -38.05
C LEU A 418 16.33 -9.30 -39.28
N GLU A 419 17.09 -9.81 -40.26
CA GLU A 419 16.54 -10.29 -41.54
C GLU A 419 15.43 -11.36 -41.41
N PRO A 420 15.51 -12.36 -40.50
CA PRO A 420 14.42 -13.32 -40.28
C PRO A 420 13.12 -12.72 -39.73
N TYR A 421 13.17 -11.49 -39.21
CA TYR A 421 12.03 -10.77 -38.63
C TYR A 421 11.47 -9.68 -39.55
N SER A 422 12.13 -9.40 -40.68
CA SER A 422 11.64 -8.46 -41.70
C SER A 422 10.36 -9.00 -42.35
N PRO A 423 9.24 -8.25 -42.35
CA PRO A 423 8.09 -8.60 -43.17
C PRO A 423 8.47 -8.75 -44.66
N PRO A 424 7.85 -9.71 -45.39
CA PRO A 424 8.10 -9.85 -46.81
C PRO A 424 7.74 -8.55 -47.55
N ALA A 425 8.52 -8.20 -48.57
CA ALA A 425 8.28 -6.98 -49.33
C ALA A 425 6.85 -6.98 -49.92
N PRO A 426 6.09 -5.87 -49.82
CA PRO A 426 4.76 -5.80 -50.39
C PRO A 426 4.82 -6.06 -51.91
N PRO A 427 3.82 -6.71 -52.51
CA PRO A 427 3.82 -7.00 -53.93
C PRO A 427 3.97 -5.69 -54.72
N PRO A 428 4.75 -5.67 -55.81
CA PRO A 428 4.99 -4.45 -56.58
C PRO A 428 3.65 -3.87 -57.05
N PRO A 429 3.47 -2.53 -57.00
CA PRO A 429 2.20 -1.91 -57.32
C PRO A 429 1.76 -2.33 -58.72
N VAL A 430 0.58 -2.95 -58.81
CA VAL A 430 0.06 -3.46 -60.07
C VAL A 430 -0.20 -2.26 -60.99
N ASN A 431 0.71 -2.07 -61.95
CA ASN A 431 0.61 -1.01 -62.95
C ASN A 431 -0.63 -1.23 -63.82
N LEU A 432 -1.75 -0.64 -63.37
CA LEU A 432 -3.04 -0.64 -64.05
C LEU A 432 -2.93 0.10 -65.39
N ARG A 433 -2.46 -0.62 -66.41
CA ARG A 433 -2.46 -0.19 -67.81
C ARG A 433 -3.88 0.22 -68.19
N ARG A 434 -4.15 1.54 -68.22
CA ARG A 434 -5.42 2.10 -68.70
C ARG A 434 -5.75 1.46 -70.06
N PRO A 435 -6.90 0.76 -70.21
CA PRO A 435 -7.30 0.23 -71.50
C PRO A 435 -7.55 1.40 -72.47
N ARG A 436 -7.01 1.31 -73.69
CA ARG A 436 -7.31 2.28 -74.75
C ARG A 436 -8.80 2.18 -75.09
N ALA A 437 -9.56 3.23 -74.81
CA ALA A 437 -10.95 3.32 -75.23
C ALA A 437 -11.03 3.34 -76.77
N ALA A 438 -11.71 2.35 -77.35
CA ALA A 438 -11.94 2.26 -78.79
C ALA A 438 -13.01 3.28 -79.22
N LYS A 439 -12.71 4.07 -80.25
CA LYS A 439 -13.57 5.17 -80.73
C LYS A 439 -14.40 4.74 -81.95
N LYS A 440 -15.73 4.81 -81.88
CA LYS A 440 -16.63 4.80 -83.06
C LYS A 440 -17.90 5.60 -82.78
N GLU A 441 -18.50 6.16 -83.84
CA GLU A 441 -19.42 7.31 -83.75
C GLU A 441 -20.87 7.03 -84.23
N SER A 442 -21.80 7.83 -83.71
CA SER A 442 -22.85 8.55 -84.49
C SER A 442 -23.11 9.90 -83.75
N LYS A 443 -23.15 11.10 -84.35
CA LYS A 443 -23.92 11.67 -85.50
C LYS A 443 -25.43 11.66 -85.25
N ARG A 444 -26.21 12.76 -85.27
CA ARG A 444 -26.04 14.23 -85.58
C ARG A 444 -27.20 15.03 -84.90
N ALA A 445 -27.27 16.38 -84.80
CA ALA A 445 -26.30 17.48 -84.64
C ALA A 445 -27.00 18.88 -84.64
N LYS A 446 -26.51 19.85 -83.84
CA LYS A 446 -26.81 21.33 -83.82
C LYS A 446 -28.18 21.75 -83.23
N LYS A 447 -28.33 22.87 -82.48
CA LYS A 447 -27.70 24.23 -82.44
C LYS A 447 -27.41 24.68 -80.98
N ALA A 448 -26.64 25.73 -80.62
CA ALA A 448 -25.55 26.54 -81.23
C ALA A 448 -24.80 27.31 -80.10
N ALA A 449 -23.59 27.82 -80.34
CA ALA A 449 -22.69 28.49 -79.34
C ALA A 449 -22.89 30.03 -79.27
N PRO A 450 -22.27 30.78 -78.31
CA PRO A 450 -20.80 31.05 -78.21
C PRO A 450 -20.12 30.46 -76.92
N ILE A 451 -18.81 30.15 -76.75
CA ILE A 451 -17.48 30.79 -77.09
C ILE A 451 -16.99 31.75 -75.95
N VAL A 452 -15.77 31.67 -75.36
CA VAL A 452 -14.62 30.72 -75.52
C VAL A 452 -13.50 30.88 -74.44
N GLU A 453 -12.63 29.85 -74.29
CA GLU A 453 -11.19 29.76 -73.84
C GLU A 453 -10.57 30.58 -72.66
N GLU A 454 -9.34 30.32 -72.14
CA GLU A 454 -8.50 29.10 -71.87
C GLU A 454 -7.12 29.54 -71.23
N VAL A 455 -6.32 28.57 -70.72
CA VAL A 455 -4.83 28.59 -70.44
C VAL A 455 -4.20 29.72 -69.58
N ALA A 456 -2.90 29.68 -69.23
CA ALA A 456 -2.03 28.67 -68.58
C ALA A 456 -0.65 29.31 -68.22
N ASP A 457 0.17 28.61 -67.43
CA ASP A 457 1.66 28.62 -67.33
C ASP A 457 2.04 28.07 -65.93
N GLU A 458 2.80 27.00 -65.68
CA GLU A 458 4.12 26.51 -66.17
C GLU A 458 5.32 26.95 -65.29
N LEU A 459 5.79 26.04 -64.39
CA LEU A 459 7.21 25.60 -64.21
C LEU A 459 8.28 26.66 -63.73
N ILE A 460 9.42 26.37 -63.06
CA ILE A 460 10.06 25.18 -62.44
C ILE A 460 11.20 25.59 -61.44
N ALA A 461 11.68 24.66 -60.58
CA ALA A 461 13.02 24.63 -59.92
C ALA A 461 13.46 25.75 -58.93
N SER A 462 14.58 25.65 -58.17
CA SER A 462 15.18 24.50 -57.42
C SER A 462 16.40 24.92 -56.56
N GLY A 463 16.56 24.37 -55.35
CA GLY A 463 17.83 24.32 -54.59
C GLY A 463 18.33 25.64 -53.97
N ASP A 464 19.39 25.68 -53.17
CA ASP A 464 20.02 24.67 -52.27
C ASP A 464 21.04 25.41 -51.35
N ALA A 465 21.45 24.77 -50.23
CA ALA A 465 22.61 25.07 -49.36
C ALA A 465 22.77 26.46 -48.68
N GLY A 466 23.14 26.45 -47.38
CA GLY A 466 24.11 27.44 -46.86
C GLY A 466 23.99 27.97 -45.41
N ILE A 467 24.63 27.28 -44.45
CA ILE A 467 25.45 27.86 -43.34
C ILE A 467 24.81 28.87 -42.35
N GLU A 468 24.42 28.36 -41.18
CA GLU A 468 25.00 28.59 -39.82
C GLU A 468 25.54 29.97 -39.31
N ILE A 469 25.40 30.14 -37.97
CA ILE A 469 26.11 31.04 -37.02
C ILE A 469 25.67 32.53 -36.96
N GLY A 470 25.47 33.02 -35.72
CA GLY A 470 25.20 34.43 -35.42
C GLY A 470 24.69 34.68 -33.98
N ASP A 471 25.54 34.49 -32.96
CA ASP A 471 25.24 34.87 -31.57
C ASP A 471 25.35 36.39 -31.34
N GLU A 472 24.57 36.94 -30.40
CA GLU A 472 25.05 37.97 -29.45
C GLU A 472 24.10 38.13 -28.23
N ASP A 473 24.69 38.27 -27.03
CA ASP A 473 24.01 38.42 -25.72
C ASP A 473 23.51 39.85 -25.44
N LEU A 474 22.47 40.02 -24.61
CA LEU A 474 22.30 41.25 -23.79
C LEU A 474 21.34 41.11 -22.56
N ILE A 475 21.87 40.51 -21.48
CA ILE A 475 21.96 41.04 -20.09
C ILE A 475 20.72 41.66 -19.36
N ASP A 476 20.47 41.14 -18.14
CA ASP A 476 19.79 41.68 -16.93
C ASP A 476 18.37 42.29 -16.94
N ALA A 477 17.50 41.78 -16.04
CA ALA A 477 17.12 42.47 -14.78
C ALA A 477 16.21 41.64 -13.85
N GLU A 478 16.33 41.82 -12.52
CA GLU A 478 15.40 41.29 -11.50
C GLU A 478 14.20 42.22 -11.27
N ALA A 479 13.01 41.66 -10.98
CA ALA A 479 11.99 42.32 -10.13
C ALA A 479 11.02 41.31 -9.51
N ALA A 480 10.80 41.38 -8.19
CA ALA A 480 9.78 40.59 -7.48
C ALA A 480 8.50 41.40 -7.25
N LEU A 481 7.32 40.77 -7.33
CA LEU A 481 6.03 41.42 -7.09
C LEU A 481 5.08 40.60 -6.21
N GLU A 482 5.00 40.99 -4.94
CA GLU A 482 3.90 40.72 -4.01
C GLU A 482 3.83 41.90 -3.01
N PRO A 483 2.69 42.17 -2.33
CA PRO A 483 1.30 41.95 -2.75
C PRO A 483 0.45 43.24 -2.60
N VAL A 484 -0.64 43.38 -3.37
CA VAL A 484 -1.54 44.55 -3.27
C VAL A 484 -2.58 44.37 -2.15
N LYS A 485 -2.61 45.29 -1.18
CA LYS A 485 -3.71 45.46 -0.22
C LYS A 485 -4.08 46.94 -0.04
N ALA A 486 -5.31 47.29 -0.41
CA ALA A 486 -5.99 48.51 0.02
C ALA A 486 -7.50 48.22 0.15
N ALA A 487 -8.17 48.96 1.04
CA ALA A 487 -9.59 48.86 1.37
C ALA A 487 -10.04 50.23 1.95
N PRO A 488 -11.23 50.41 2.58
CA PRO A 488 -12.52 49.72 2.45
C PRO A 488 -13.67 50.72 2.11
N ALA A 489 -14.89 50.22 1.88
CA ALA A 489 -16.13 51.05 1.85
C ALA A 489 -17.07 50.72 3.04
N LYS A 490 -17.84 51.70 3.49
CA LYS A 490 -18.72 51.63 4.69
C LYS A 490 -20.13 51.12 4.29
N LYS A 491 -20.69 50.13 4.98
CA LYS A 491 -21.60 50.26 6.15
C LYS A 491 -22.72 51.32 6.00
N ALA A 492 -23.94 50.83 5.84
CA ALA A 492 -25.19 51.42 6.34
C ALA A 492 -25.94 50.34 7.16
N ALA A 493 -26.88 50.72 8.04
CA ALA A 493 -27.47 49.85 9.08
C ALA A 493 -28.98 50.20 9.32
N PRO A 494 -29.75 49.41 10.10
CA PRO A 494 -31.19 49.23 9.86
C PRO A 494 -32.16 49.91 10.87
N ALA A 495 -33.46 49.72 10.61
CA ALA A 495 -34.60 49.79 11.55
C ALA A 495 -35.44 48.50 11.35
N GLU A 496 -35.88 47.74 12.36
CA GLU A 496 -36.86 48.04 13.43
C GLU A 496 -38.31 48.23 12.92
N VAL A 497 -39.37 47.64 13.48
CA VAL A 497 -39.57 46.73 14.65
C VAL A 497 -40.62 45.63 14.26
N LYS A 498 -41.21 44.72 15.06
CA LYS A 498 -41.46 44.57 16.52
C LYS A 498 -41.71 43.08 16.88
N ALA A 499 -42.19 42.77 18.10
CA ALA A 499 -42.56 41.42 18.56
C ALA A 499 -43.83 41.42 19.44
N ALA A 500 -44.45 40.24 19.66
CA ALA A 500 -45.44 39.96 20.70
C ALA A 500 -45.49 38.45 21.04
N GLU A 501 -45.71 38.10 22.31
CA GLU A 501 -45.87 36.72 22.81
C GLU A 501 -47.35 36.34 23.00
N HIS A 502 -47.68 35.04 22.99
CA HIS A 502 -48.26 34.33 24.15
C HIS A 502 -48.73 32.90 23.83
N ALA A 503 -48.95 32.11 24.90
CA ALA A 503 -49.49 30.75 24.95
C ALA A 503 -50.10 30.51 26.36
N PRO A 504 -50.73 29.36 26.69
CA PRO A 504 -51.63 28.48 25.93
C PRO A 504 -52.95 28.14 26.68
N ALA A 505 -54.02 27.65 26.02
CA ALA A 505 -55.20 27.07 26.70
C ALA A 505 -56.02 26.03 25.88
N LYS A 506 -56.83 25.24 26.60
CA LYS A 506 -57.75 24.15 26.13
C LYS A 506 -59.18 24.75 25.88
N LYS A 507 -60.25 24.07 25.41
CA LYS A 507 -60.66 22.63 25.39
C LYS A 507 -61.95 22.42 24.55
N ALA A 508 -62.23 21.18 24.08
CA ALA A 508 -63.57 20.59 23.77
C ALA A 508 -64.39 21.11 22.54
N ALA A 509 -65.29 20.35 21.90
CA ALA A 509 -65.50 18.88 21.80
C ALA A 509 -66.53 18.50 20.70
N ALA A 510 -66.44 17.29 20.10
CA ALA A 510 -67.54 16.50 19.50
C ALA A 510 -67.07 15.07 19.11
N ALA A 511 -67.98 14.09 19.01
CA ALA A 511 -67.76 12.71 18.53
C ALA A 511 -69.07 12.14 17.91
N PRO A 512 -69.05 10.98 17.19
CA PRO A 512 -69.47 9.73 17.85
C PRO A 512 -68.76 8.43 17.37
N ALA A 513 -69.33 7.27 17.74
CA ALA A 513 -68.71 5.94 17.93
C ALA A 513 -68.83 4.92 16.74
N PRO A 514 -68.25 3.69 16.83
CA PRO A 514 -68.13 2.71 15.74
C PRO A 514 -68.93 1.39 15.94
N PRO A 515 -68.81 0.39 15.03
CA PRO A 515 -69.13 -1.02 15.31
C PRO A 515 -67.99 -2.04 15.03
N LYS A 516 -68.25 -3.34 15.27
CA LYS A 516 -67.30 -4.48 15.21
C LYS A 516 -67.74 -5.62 14.25
N LYS A 517 -66.83 -6.59 14.02
CA LYS A 517 -67.01 -7.99 13.50
C LYS A 517 -68.27 -8.72 14.07
N PRO A 518 -68.79 -9.85 13.50
CA PRO A 518 -68.05 -10.95 12.81
C PRO A 518 -68.78 -11.75 11.67
N ALA A 519 -68.12 -12.82 11.13
CA ALA A 519 -68.62 -14.21 11.01
C ALA A 519 -68.36 -14.99 9.68
N ALA A 520 -68.27 -16.33 9.82
CA ALA A 520 -68.51 -17.41 8.83
C ALA A 520 -67.53 -17.67 7.65
N ALA A 521 -67.53 -18.95 7.20
CA ALA A 521 -66.91 -19.51 6.00
C ALA A 521 -67.91 -20.48 5.32
N PRO A 522 -67.72 -20.93 4.07
CA PRO A 522 -67.40 -22.37 3.90
C PRO A 522 -66.62 -22.78 2.61
N ALA A 523 -66.14 -24.04 2.64
CA ALA A 523 -65.95 -24.97 1.50
C ALA A 523 -64.91 -24.70 0.39
N ALA A 524 -64.55 -25.78 -0.32
CA ALA A 524 -63.60 -25.84 -1.44
C ALA A 524 -64.01 -26.96 -2.43
N PRO A 525 -63.43 -27.03 -3.65
CA PRO A 525 -63.32 -28.31 -4.34
C PRO A 525 -61.96 -28.61 -5.04
N ALA A 526 -61.42 -29.78 -4.68
CA ALA A 526 -60.88 -30.83 -5.57
C ALA A 526 -59.71 -30.60 -6.59
N LYS A 527 -58.57 -31.23 -6.25
CA LYS A 527 -57.83 -32.25 -7.05
C LYS A 527 -57.32 -31.94 -8.47
N LYS A 528 -55.98 -31.96 -8.60
CA LYS A 528 -55.13 -32.94 -9.35
C LYS A 528 -53.67 -32.67 -8.95
N ALA A 529 -52.68 -33.55 -8.99
CA ALA A 529 -52.49 -35.01 -9.02
C ALA A 529 -50.98 -35.16 -9.31
N ALA A 530 -50.25 -36.07 -8.67
CA ALA A 530 -48.79 -36.20 -8.83
C ALA A 530 -48.38 -37.53 -9.50
N PRO A 531 -47.23 -37.58 -10.19
CA PRO A 531 -46.57 -38.84 -10.56
C PRO A 531 -45.61 -39.34 -9.46
N ALA A 532 -45.43 -40.65 -9.39
CA ALA A 532 -44.54 -41.36 -8.44
C ALA A 532 -43.44 -42.16 -9.21
N PRO A 533 -42.37 -42.66 -8.54
CA PRO A 533 -41.11 -42.99 -9.22
C PRO A 533 -40.95 -44.48 -9.63
N PRO A 534 -39.99 -44.79 -10.53
CA PRO A 534 -39.60 -46.15 -10.88
C PRO A 534 -38.60 -46.78 -9.87
N VAL A 535 -39.11 -47.78 -9.14
CA VAL A 535 -38.56 -49.08 -8.71
C VAL A 535 -37.03 -49.38 -8.77
N LYS A 536 -36.57 -50.15 -7.77
CA LYS A 536 -35.19 -50.65 -7.56
C LYS A 536 -34.79 -51.84 -8.44
N ALA A 537 -33.47 -52.10 -8.51
CA ALA A 537 -32.91 -53.45 -8.67
C ALA A 537 -31.99 -53.81 -7.47
N ALA A 538 -31.72 -55.10 -7.27
CA ALA A 538 -30.85 -55.66 -6.23
C ALA A 538 -30.09 -56.88 -6.82
N ALA A 539 -29.19 -57.64 -6.17
CA ALA A 539 -28.66 -57.69 -4.80
C ALA A 539 -27.31 -58.47 -4.81
N LYS A 540 -26.54 -58.47 -3.71
CA LYS A 540 -26.05 -59.70 -3.02
C LYS A 540 -25.20 -59.41 -1.77
N LYS A 541 -25.29 -60.31 -0.79
CA LYS A 541 -24.33 -60.51 0.33
C LYS A 541 -23.35 -61.65 -0.05
N PRO A 542 -22.20 -61.75 0.63
CA PRO A 542 -22.09 -62.78 1.68
C PRO A 542 -21.46 -62.27 3.01
N ALA A 543 -21.24 -63.18 3.94
CA ALA A 543 -20.55 -63.06 5.23
C ALA A 543 -19.90 -64.43 5.57
N PRO A 544 -19.22 -64.68 6.71
CA PRO A 544 -18.71 -63.79 7.76
C PRO A 544 -17.19 -64.01 8.07
N LEU A 545 -16.74 -63.53 9.23
CA LEU A 545 -15.40 -63.59 9.85
C LEU A 545 -14.66 -64.96 9.83
N PRO A 546 -13.33 -64.94 9.98
CA PRO A 546 -12.72 -65.41 11.24
C PRO A 546 -11.92 -64.32 12.01
N ALA A 547 -11.44 -64.64 13.21
CA ALA A 547 -10.94 -63.67 14.21
C ALA A 547 -9.46 -63.86 14.65
N LYS A 548 -8.94 -62.89 15.43
CA LYS A 548 -7.59 -62.65 16.01
C LYS A 548 -6.93 -61.39 15.38
N LYS A 549 -6.30 -60.45 16.09
CA LYS A 549 -6.10 -60.18 17.54
C LYS A 549 -6.19 -58.65 17.76
N ALA A 550 -6.48 -58.18 18.97
CA ALA A 550 -6.62 -56.74 19.28
C ALA A 550 -5.39 -56.14 20.00
N PRO A 551 -5.01 -54.88 19.72
CA PRO A 551 -4.18 -54.05 20.60
C PRO A 551 -5.02 -53.33 21.68
N ALA A 552 -4.37 -52.84 22.73
CA ALA A 552 -5.03 -52.38 23.97
C ALA A 552 -5.55 -50.93 23.95
N LYS A 553 -6.51 -50.63 24.83
CA LYS A 553 -6.93 -49.26 25.18
C LYS A 553 -6.01 -48.65 26.24
N PRO A 554 -5.81 -47.31 26.26
CA PRO A 554 -5.23 -46.62 27.41
C PRO A 554 -6.19 -46.63 28.61
N GLU A 555 -5.63 -46.65 29.83
CA GLU A 555 -6.36 -46.82 31.09
C GLU A 555 -6.83 -45.49 31.70
N VAL A 556 -8.02 -45.47 32.31
CA VAL A 556 -8.57 -44.31 33.04
C VAL A 556 -8.51 -44.58 34.55
N ARG A 557 -7.77 -43.76 35.29
CA ARG A 557 -7.75 -43.82 36.77
C ARG A 557 -8.70 -42.78 37.39
N LYS A 558 -9.35 -43.18 38.49
CA LYS A 558 -10.21 -42.34 39.35
C LYS A 558 -9.68 -42.28 40.80
N PRO A 559 -10.11 -41.32 41.64
CA PRO A 559 -9.36 -40.89 42.82
C PRO A 559 -9.92 -41.34 44.19
N ALA A 560 -9.06 -41.41 45.20
CA ALA A 560 -9.33 -41.40 46.65
C ALA A 560 -7.99 -41.44 47.44
N PRO A 561 -7.92 -41.16 48.77
CA PRO A 561 -8.70 -40.23 49.60
C PRO A 561 -7.77 -39.27 50.39
N ALA A 562 -8.27 -38.57 51.42
CA ALA A 562 -7.51 -37.68 52.30
C ALA A 562 -7.43 -38.17 53.77
N PRO A 563 -6.39 -37.79 54.55
CA PRO A 563 -6.35 -37.88 56.03
C PRO A 563 -6.51 -36.51 56.72
N ALA A 564 -6.71 -36.48 58.05
CA ALA A 564 -6.98 -35.23 58.79
C ALA A 564 -6.52 -35.21 60.28
N LYS A 565 -6.48 -33.98 60.86
CA LYS A 565 -6.43 -33.59 62.29
C LYS A 565 -5.13 -33.76 63.10
N LYS A 566 -4.54 -32.61 63.49
CA LYS A 566 -4.19 -32.12 64.87
C LYS A 566 -3.44 -30.77 64.68
N ALA A 567 -3.71 -29.59 65.27
CA ALA A 567 -4.39 -29.08 66.48
C ALA A 567 -3.40 -28.49 67.52
N ALA A 568 -3.16 -27.16 67.48
CA ALA A 568 -2.55 -26.33 68.56
C ALA A 568 -2.77 -24.81 68.29
N VAL A 569 -2.86 -23.97 69.35
CA VAL A 569 -3.27 -22.53 69.34
C VAL A 569 -2.66 -21.86 70.61
N PRO A 570 -1.95 -20.68 70.58
CA PRO A 570 -2.64 -19.37 70.71
C PRO A 570 -1.98 -18.06 70.18
N ALA A 571 -2.82 -17.23 69.53
CA ALA A 571 -2.97 -15.77 69.57
C ALA A 571 -1.90 -14.76 70.10
N LYS A 572 -1.75 -13.65 69.35
CA LYS A 572 -1.93 -12.22 69.76
C LYS A 572 -2.08 -11.37 68.46
N LYS A 573 -3.08 -10.49 68.26
CA LYS A 573 -3.27 -9.12 68.83
C LYS A 573 -2.01 -8.25 68.64
N THR A 574 -2.06 -7.09 67.98
CA THR A 574 -3.05 -6.00 68.11
C THR A 574 -3.65 -5.49 66.78
N ALA A 575 -4.55 -4.49 66.88
CA ALA A 575 -5.32 -3.87 65.80
C ALA A 575 -5.17 -2.31 65.86
N PRO A 576 -5.92 -1.48 65.09
CA PRO A 576 -5.38 -0.26 64.50
C PRO A 576 -5.70 1.06 65.23
N VAL A 577 -5.06 2.15 64.78
CA VAL A 577 -5.38 3.53 65.17
C VAL A 577 -5.89 4.33 63.96
N LYS A 578 -7.16 4.75 64.05
CA LYS A 578 -7.78 5.89 63.36
C LYS A 578 -7.72 7.07 64.37
N HIS A 579 -7.89 8.36 64.07
CA HIS A 579 -8.37 9.14 62.93
C HIS A 579 -7.74 10.54 63.06
N ALA A 580 -7.70 11.33 61.97
CA ALA A 580 -7.89 12.78 62.05
C ALA A 580 -8.39 13.32 60.71
N ALA A 581 -9.36 14.22 60.74
CA ALA A 581 -9.80 14.99 59.57
C ALA A 581 -9.53 16.49 59.83
N GLY A 582 -9.09 17.21 58.80
CA GLY A 582 -8.80 18.64 58.90
C GLY A 582 -8.88 19.30 57.52
N ALA A 583 -9.87 20.14 57.30
CA ALA A 583 -10.12 20.78 56.02
C ALA A 583 -9.68 22.24 56.01
N LYS A 584 -9.06 22.69 54.90
CA LYS A 584 -9.38 23.93 54.14
C LYS A 584 -8.32 24.24 53.08
N LYS A 585 -8.77 24.68 51.89
CA LYS A 585 -7.97 25.54 51.00
C LYS A 585 -7.94 26.98 51.57
N PRO A 586 -6.87 27.72 51.30
CA PRO A 586 -7.04 29.05 50.69
C PRO A 586 -6.32 29.16 49.34
N ALA A 587 -6.60 30.25 48.60
CA ALA A 587 -5.95 30.64 47.36
C ALA A 587 -4.77 31.62 47.62
N PRO A 588 -3.91 31.95 46.63
CA PRO A 588 -2.60 32.55 46.89
C PRO A 588 -2.61 34.11 46.97
N PRO A 589 -1.62 34.72 47.66
CA PRO A 589 -1.28 36.13 47.53
C PRO A 589 -0.42 36.41 46.29
N ALA A 590 -0.24 37.68 45.93
CA ALA A 590 0.19 38.09 44.59
C ALA A 590 1.42 39.02 44.55
N LYS A 591 2.04 39.08 43.35
CA LYS A 591 2.78 40.21 42.73
C LYS A 591 3.80 41.01 43.57
N LYS A 592 5.03 41.08 43.07
CA LYS A 592 5.76 42.35 42.94
C LYS A 592 6.00 42.66 41.46
N THR A 593 6.02 43.93 41.10
CA THR A 593 6.05 44.41 39.71
C THR A 593 7.32 45.19 39.37
N VAL A 594 7.74 44.98 38.12
CA VAL A 594 8.59 45.79 37.21
C VAL A 594 8.86 47.26 37.61
N PRO A 595 9.99 47.82 37.14
CA PRO A 595 9.87 48.72 35.98
C PRO A 595 10.74 48.32 34.78
N ALA A 596 10.32 48.72 33.59
CA ALA A 596 10.98 48.40 32.32
C ALA A 596 11.65 49.62 31.68
N LYS A 597 12.55 49.39 30.72
CA LYS A 597 12.87 50.35 29.64
C LYS A 597 12.72 49.66 28.28
N LYS A 598 12.35 50.46 27.26
CA LYS A 598 11.97 50.03 25.90
C LYS A 598 13.04 50.45 24.87
N PRO A 599 12.94 50.01 23.59
CA PRO A 599 14.10 49.91 22.69
C PRO A 599 14.30 51.09 21.75
N VAL A 600 15.43 51.07 21.05
CA VAL A 600 15.69 51.78 19.77
C VAL A 600 16.34 50.78 18.81
N ALA A 601 16.15 50.94 17.50
CA ALA A 601 16.75 50.09 16.47
C ALA A 601 17.11 50.93 15.23
N HIS A 602 18.16 50.58 14.48
CA HIS A 602 18.28 50.82 13.03
C HIS A 602 19.43 50.00 12.38
N LYS A 603 19.42 49.95 11.03
CA LYS A 603 20.31 49.25 10.07
C LYS A 603 21.37 50.25 9.50
N PRO A 604 22.15 49.94 8.42
CA PRO A 604 23.07 48.80 8.16
C PRO A 604 24.45 49.27 7.57
N ALA A 605 25.38 48.35 7.26
CA ALA A 605 26.49 48.59 6.31
C ALA A 605 27.04 47.28 5.68
N LYS A 606 27.74 47.39 4.53
CA LYS A 606 28.39 46.29 3.77
C LYS A 606 29.75 46.78 3.15
N PRO A 607 30.43 46.18 2.14
CA PRO A 607 31.75 45.56 2.32
C PRO A 607 32.95 46.15 1.51
N ALA A 608 34.19 45.75 1.87
CA ALA A 608 35.44 45.81 1.09
C ALA A 608 36.54 44.97 1.80
N ALA A 609 37.66 44.49 1.22
CA ALA A 609 38.06 44.14 -0.15
C ALA A 609 39.36 43.26 -0.13
N LYS A 610 39.76 42.69 -1.29
CA LYS A 610 41.09 42.06 -1.59
C LYS A 610 42.04 43.10 -2.27
N PRO A 611 43.27 42.82 -2.79
CA PRO A 611 44.26 41.71 -2.63
C PRO A 611 45.77 42.13 -2.48
N ALA A 612 46.67 41.18 -2.14
CA ALA A 612 48.09 41.09 -2.57
C ALA A 612 48.63 39.65 -2.25
N LYS A 613 49.44 38.91 -3.04
CA LYS A 613 50.79 39.11 -3.64
C LYS A 613 51.89 39.29 -2.55
N LYS A 614 53.06 38.60 -2.57
CA LYS A 614 53.65 37.65 -3.57
C LYS A 614 54.73 36.71 -2.95
N ALA A 615 54.87 35.53 -3.57
CA ALA A 615 55.89 34.48 -3.51
C ALA A 615 57.32 34.71 -2.94
N ALA A 616 57.85 33.69 -2.22
CA ALA A 616 59.19 33.07 -2.34
C ALA A 616 59.34 31.85 -1.38
N ALA A 617 60.31 30.93 -1.47
CA ALA A 617 60.78 30.09 -2.60
C ALA A 617 61.76 29.00 -2.06
N LYS A 618 61.58 27.73 -2.47
CA LYS A 618 62.55 26.61 -2.48
C LYS A 618 63.54 26.41 -1.30
N LYS A 619 63.46 25.24 -0.64
CA LYS A 619 64.60 24.29 -0.59
C LYS A 619 64.18 22.85 -0.24
N ALA A 620 64.89 21.91 -0.84
CA ALA A 620 64.90 20.45 -0.65
C ALA A 620 66.28 19.93 -1.15
N PRO A 621 66.64 18.64 -1.13
CA PRO A 621 65.94 17.46 -0.58
C PRO A 621 66.84 16.51 0.26
N ALA A 622 66.27 15.34 0.59
CA ALA A 622 66.92 14.02 0.66
C ALA A 622 67.88 13.63 1.80
N LYS A 623 67.59 12.47 2.41
CA LYS A 623 68.61 11.46 2.77
C LYS A 623 68.02 10.04 2.79
N LYS A 624 68.84 9.07 2.33
CA LYS A 624 68.63 7.61 2.30
C LYS A 624 67.58 7.05 1.31
N ARG A 625 68.14 6.65 0.15
CA ARG A 625 67.94 5.38 -0.59
C ARG A 625 66.60 4.66 -0.41
#